data_AF-A0A952NN87-F1
#
_entry.id   AF-A0A952NN87-F1
#
_cell.length_a   1.000
_cell.length_b   1.000
_cell.length_c   1.000
_cell.angle_alpha   90.00
_cell.angle_beta   90.00
_cell.angle_gamma   90.00
#
_symmetry.space_group_name_H-M   'P 1'
#
loop_
_entity.id
_entity.type
_entity.pdbx_description
1 polymer ?
#
loop_
_entity_poly.entity_id
_entity_poly.type
_entity_poly.pdbx_seq_one_letter_code
_entity_poly.pdbx_strand_id
1 'polypeptide(L)'
;MGALLLTCLVLLALQWRIELHWGTPGKASTPSDAPAAPQDVQNSNAGVVAPAAADAPMAKLLDRILRESEKIGTVTNDPKQVERDLNEWAEKLSAQDVQDLRQLIFEGGHSGDEVALSLDLLGRRPLDAEAANILTDYVLLGPSVETTEKSTFQLLALDGLIDHSLASRDPANLRRVQKESSDALLARRAGQALGALRGQNPTPAETDQKVLGELLEKTNR
;
A
#
# COMPACT_ATOMS: atom_id res chain seq x y z
N MET A 1 8.76 -16.63 14.06
CA MET A 1 7.93 -17.17 12.95
C MET A 1 7.21 -16.09 12.14
N GLY A 2 7.06 -14.84 12.61
CA GLY A 2 6.40 -13.76 11.84
C GLY A 2 7.17 -13.19 10.63
N ALA A 3 8.52 -13.22 10.65
CA ALA A 3 9.34 -12.66 9.56
C ALA A 3 9.19 -13.38 8.21
N LEU A 4 8.75 -14.65 8.22
CA LEU A 4 8.57 -15.49 7.02
C LEU A 4 7.24 -15.20 6.30
N LEU A 5 6.21 -14.78 7.05
CA LEU A 5 4.91 -14.38 6.48
C LEU A 5 4.99 -13.00 5.83
N LEU A 6 5.76 -12.08 6.40
CA LEU A 6 5.94 -10.72 5.88
C LEU A 6 6.75 -10.69 4.59
N THR A 7 7.81 -11.50 4.49
CA THR A 7 8.54 -11.69 3.23
C THR A 7 7.68 -12.39 2.18
N CYS A 8 6.84 -13.35 2.57
CA CYS A 8 5.87 -13.97 1.67
C CYS A 8 4.84 -12.96 1.17
N LEU A 9 4.31 -12.05 1.98
CA LEU A 9 3.34 -11.03 1.57
C LEU A 9 3.93 -9.99 0.61
N VAL A 10 5.16 -9.55 0.86
CA VAL A 10 5.86 -8.61 -0.03
C VAL A 10 6.28 -9.29 -1.34
N LEU A 11 6.75 -10.54 -1.27
CA LEU A 11 7.01 -11.35 -2.47
C LEU A 11 5.71 -11.68 -3.22
N LEU A 12 4.60 -11.91 -2.53
CA LEU A 12 3.28 -12.08 -3.13
C LEU A 12 2.79 -10.79 -3.77
N ALA A 13 2.96 -9.62 -3.14
CA ALA A 13 2.58 -8.32 -3.71
C ALA A 13 3.43 -7.98 -4.95
N LEU A 14 4.74 -8.25 -4.92
CA LEU A 14 5.61 -8.14 -6.08
C LEU A 14 5.23 -9.16 -7.17
N GLN A 15 5.11 -10.44 -6.83
CA GLN A 15 4.76 -11.53 -7.74
C GLN A 15 3.35 -11.36 -8.34
N TRP A 16 2.41 -10.76 -7.60
CA TRP A 16 1.08 -10.42 -8.09
C TRP A 16 1.08 -9.25 -9.06
N ARG A 17 1.87 -8.19 -8.81
CA ARG A 17 2.07 -7.12 -9.81
C ARG A 17 2.68 -7.67 -11.10
N ILE A 18 3.47 -8.75 -11.03
CA ILE A 18 4.05 -9.45 -12.18
C ILE A 18 2.99 -10.30 -12.92
N GLU A 19 2.14 -11.05 -12.20
CA GLU A 19 1.06 -11.87 -12.80
C GLU A 19 -0.04 -11.02 -13.48
N LEU A 20 -0.31 -9.80 -12.98
CA LEU A 20 -1.25 -8.85 -13.59
C LEU A 20 -0.87 -8.42 -15.01
N HIS A 21 0.43 -8.38 -15.33
CA HIS A 21 0.91 -8.02 -16.67
C HIS A 21 0.96 -9.19 -17.67
N TRP A 22 0.90 -10.43 -17.18
CA TRP A 22 1.05 -11.63 -18.01
C TRP A 22 -0.07 -12.62 -17.71
N GLY A 23 -1.26 -12.31 -18.24
CA GLY A 23 -2.38 -13.23 -18.19
C GLY A 23 -2.01 -14.61 -18.72
N THR A 24 -2.27 -15.64 -17.95
CA THR A 24 -2.32 -17.03 -18.42
C THR A 24 -3.71 -17.62 -18.19
N PRO A 25 -4.14 -18.57 -19.05
CA PRO A 25 -5.56 -18.78 -19.34
C PRO A 25 -6.22 -19.75 -18.36
N GLY A 26 -7.36 -19.30 -17.84
CA GLY A 26 -8.60 -20.06 -17.60
C GLY A 26 -8.53 -21.45 -16.95
N LYS A 27 -9.23 -21.57 -15.81
CA LYS A 27 -10.31 -22.55 -15.66
C LYS A 27 -11.34 -22.05 -14.65
N ALA A 28 -12.59 -21.96 -15.13
CA ALA A 28 -13.76 -21.61 -14.36
C ALA A 28 -14.17 -22.74 -13.41
N SER A 29 -14.77 -22.38 -12.26
CA SER A 29 -15.67 -23.25 -11.50
C SER A 29 -16.70 -22.38 -10.76
N THR A 30 -17.94 -22.84 -10.83
CA THR A 30 -19.22 -22.17 -10.55
C THR A 30 -19.56 -21.96 -9.06
N PRO A 31 -20.47 -21.03 -8.72
CA PRO A 31 -20.90 -20.78 -7.34
C PRO A 31 -21.94 -21.81 -6.87
N SER A 32 -21.95 -22.12 -5.57
CA SER A 32 -22.96 -22.97 -4.92
C SER A 32 -23.66 -22.20 -3.80
N ASP A 33 -24.98 -22.26 -3.83
CA ASP A 33 -25.97 -21.51 -3.05
C ASP A 33 -26.15 -21.96 -1.57
N ALA A 34 -26.59 -20.97 -0.78
CA ALA A 34 -27.57 -21.00 0.34
C ALA A 34 -27.12 -21.45 1.76
N PRO A 35 -27.88 -21.14 2.84
CA PRO A 35 -28.91 -20.10 3.06
C PRO A 35 -28.74 -19.30 4.39
N ALA A 36 -29.68 -18.38 4.64
CA ALA A 36 -29.75 -17.43 5.75
C ALA A 36 -30.55 -17.88 7.00
N ALA A 37 -30.43 -17.05 8.05
CA ALA A 37 -31.31 -16.79 9.22
C ALA A 37 -30.96 -17.48 10.56
N PRO A 38 -31.42 -17.00 11.76
CA PRO A 38 -32.22 -15.79 12.10
C PRO A 38 -31.68 -14.93 13.28
N GLN A 39 -32.46 -13.90 13.63
CA GLN A 39 -32.27 -12.85 14.64
C GLN A 39 -32.48 -13.25 16.12
N ASP A 40 -31.97 -12.35 16.98
CA ASP A 40 -32.52 -11.82 18.26
C ASP A 40 -31.73 -12.12 19.53
N VAL A 41 -31.39 -11.06 20.28
CA VAL A 41 -31.78 -10.82 21.69
C VAL A 41 -31.27 -9.43 22.14
N GLN A 42 -32.20 -8.62 22.66
CA GLN A 42 -32.01 -7.34 23.36
C GLN A 42 -31.32 -7.52 24.73
N ASN A 43 -30.48 -6.57 25.19
CA ASN A 43 -30.71 -5.87 26.47
C ASN A 43 -29.76 -4.68 26.78
N SER A 44 -30.37 -3.50 26.88
CA SER A 44 -30.36 -2.50 27.97
C SER A 44 -29.07 -1.99 28.68
N ASN A 45 -28.79 -0.70 28.42
CA ASN A 45 -28.36 0.41 29.31
C ASN A 45 -27.47 0.17 30.55
N ALA A 46 -26.29 0.80 30.55
CA ALA A 46 -25.74 1.49 31.72
C ALA A 46 -24.86 2.66 31.26
N GLY A 47 -25.16 3.87 31.76
CA GLY A 47 -24.43 5.08 31.44
C GLY A 47 -22.99 5.02 31.95
N VAL A 48 -22.05 5.31 31.05
CA VAL A 48 -20.70 5.75 31.37
C VAL A 48 -20.46 6.98 30.49
N VAL A 49 -20.06 8.07 31.13
CA VAL A 49 -19.70 9.34 30.49
C VAL A 49 -18.63 9.02 29.44
N ALA A 50 -19.00 9.14 28.17
CA ALA A 50 -18.08 8.95 27.07
C ALA A 50 -17.01 10.05 27.12
N PRO A 51 -15.71 9.71 27.13
CA PRO A 51 -14.71 10.70 26.77
C PRO A 51 -14.96 11.14 25.32
N ALA A 52 -14.63 12.40 25.05
CA ALA A 52 -15.02 13.16 23.88
C ALA A 52 -14.95 12.38 22.55
N ALA A 53 -15.99 12.55 21.71
CA ALA A 53 -16.21 11.93 20.41
C ALA A 53 -15.21 12.33 19.30
N ALA A 54 -13.97 12.69 19.65
CA ALA A 54 -12.90 12.96 18.70
C ALA A 54 -12.23 11.67 18.18
N ASP A 55 -12.35 10.55 18.93
CA ASP A 55 -11.72 9.26 18.59
C ASP A 55 -12.59 8.36 17.68
N ALA A 56 -13.86 8.71 17.49
CA ALA A 56 -14.81 7.90 16.73
C ALA A 56 -14.53 7.74 15.22
N PRO A 57 -13.98 8.74 14.49
CA PRO A 57 -13.63 8.57 13.07
C PRO A 57 -12.39 7.70 12.90
N MET A 58 -11.32 7.98 13.64
CA MET A 58 -10.09 7.17 13.64
C MET A 58 -10.38 5.71 13.97
N ALA A 59 -11.16 5.45 15.03
CA ALA A 59 -11.50 4.09 15.42
C ALA A 59 -12.23 3.31 14.33
N LYS A 60 -13.07 3.96 13.52
CA LYS A 60 -13.77 3.33 12.39
C LYS A 60 -12.84 3.03 11.23
N LEU A 61 -11.91 3.93 10.93
CA LEU A 61 -10.91 3.71 9.89
C LEU A 61 -9.99 2.55 10.29
N LEU A 62 -9.53 2.54 11.53
CA LEU A 62 -8.63 1.53 12.09
C LEU A 62 -9.31 0.14 12.11
N ASP A 63 -10.56 0.05 12.54
CA ASP A 63 -11.36 -1.18 12.47
C ASP A 63 -11.57 -1.67 11.02
N ARG A 64 -11.67 -0.76 10.05
CA ARG A 64 -11.73 -1.12 8.63
C ARG A 64 -10.37 -1.60 8.12
N ILE A 65 -9.28 -0.92 8.47
CA ILE A 65 -7.91 -1.30 8.10
C ILE A 65 -7.60 -2.69 8.60
N LEU A 66 -7.87 -2.98 9.88
CA LEU A 66 -7.67 -4.31 10.47
C LEU A 66 -8.42 -5.40 9.70
N ARG A 67 -9.72 -5.18 9.44
CA ARG A 67 -10.53 -6.16 8.67
C ARG A 67 -10.03 -6.36 7.25
N GLU A 68 -9.63 -5.30 6.57
CA GLU A 68 -9.16 -5.41 5.18
C GLU A 68 -7.76 -6.02 5.12
N SER A 69 -6.85 -5.71 6.06
CA SER A 69 -5.53 -6.36 6.15
C SER A 69 -5.66 -7.87 6.37
N GLU A 70 -6.61 -8.30 7.19
CA GLU A 70 -6.88 -9.73 7.42
C GLU A 70 -7.41 -10.43 6.17
N LYS A 71 -8.26 -9.75 5.38
CA LYS A 71 -8.82 -10.31 4.13
C LYS A 71 -7.78 -10.46 3.04
N ILE A 72 -6.88 -9.48 2.87
CA ILE A 72 -5.85 -9.49 1.82
C ILE A 72 -4.94 -10.72 1.96
N GLY A 73 -4.73 -11.24 3.17
CA GLY A 73 -3.96 -12.45 3.43
C GLY A 73 -4.67 -13.79 3.14
N THR A 74 -5.94 -13.79 2.74
CA THR A 74 -6.69 -15.04 2.52
C THR A 74 -6.57 -15.57 1.08
N VAL A 75 -6.21 -16.85 0.95
CA VAL A 75 -5.89 -17.56 -0.31
C VAL A 75 -7.05 -17.61 -1.31
N THR A 76 -8.27 -17.26 -0.89
CA THR A 76 -9.50 -17.33 -1.69
C THR A 76 -9.81 -16.08 -2.50
N ASN A 77 -9.07 -14.99 -2.35
CA ASN A 77 -9.41 -13.73 -3.01
C ASN A 77 -8.81 -13.63 -4.42
N ASP A 78 -9.66 -13.30 -5.41
CA ASP A 78 -9.22 -12.97 -6.76
C ASP A 78 -8.34 -11.71 -6.74
N PRO A 79 -7.09 -11.77 -7.24
CA PRO A 79 -6.21 -10.62 -7.28
C PRO A 79 -6.78 -9.34 -7.85
N LYS A 80 -7.49 -9.48 -8.95
CA LYS A 80 -8.06 -8.35 -9.66
C LYS A 80 -9.20 -7.73 -8.89
N GLN A 81 -9.89 -8.53 -8.09
CA GLN A 81 -10.96 -8.07 -7.23
C GLN A 81 -10.41 -7.28 -6.04
N VAL A 82 -9.37 -7.80 -5.36
CA VAL A 82 -8.68 -7.10 -4.28
C VAL A 82 -8.14 -5.75 -4.75
N GLU A 83 -7.50 -5.71 -5.93
CA GLU A 83 -6.98 -4.48 -6.50
C GLU A 83 -8.09 -3.46 -6.80
N ARG A 84 -9.22 -3.91 -7.34
CA ARG A 84 -10.38 -3.04 -7.58
C ARG A 84 -10.93 -2.48 -6.28
N ASP A 85 -11.10 -3.33 -5.28
CA ASP A 85 -11.65 -2.94 -3.98
C ASP A 85 -10.74 -1.92 -3.26
N LEU A 86 -9.42 -2.12 -3.34
CA LEU A 86 -8.43 -1.18 -2.81
C LEU A 86 -8.43 0.15 -3.55
N ASN A 87 -8.52 0.15 -4.88
CA ASN A 87 -8.62 1.39 -5.66
C ASN A 87 -9.92 2.14 -5.33
N GLU A 88 -11.06 1.45 -5.31
CA GLU A 88 -12.34 2.05 -4.94
C GLU A 88 -12.33 2.60 -3.51
N TRP A 89 -11.67 1.92 -2.58
CA TRP A 89 -11.53 2.43 -1.22
C TRP A 89 -10.65 3.67 -1.21
N ALA A 90 -9.47 3.63 -1.83
CA ALA A 90 -8.57 4.76 -1.92
C ALA A 90 -9.25 6.01 -2.49
N GLU A 91 -10.09 5.87 -3.52
CA GLU A 91 -10.87 6.97 -4.11
C GLU A 91 -11.89 7.57 -3.12
N LYS A 92 -12.50 6.75 -2.27
CA LYS A 92 -13.56 7.16 -1.32
C LYS A 92 -13.01 7.73 -0.01
N LEU A 93 -11.69 7.71 0.21
CA LEU A 93 -11.09 8.31 1.41
C LEU A 93 -11.34 9.82 1.44
N SER A 94 -11.83 10.29 2.59
CA SER A 94 -12.01 11.71 2.90
C SER A 94 -10.68 12.35 3.30
N ALA A 95 -10.66 13.69 3.37
CA ALA A 95 -9.49 14.41 3.87
C ALA A 95 -9.14 14.05 5.33
N GLN A 96 -10.16 13.75 6.15
CA GLN A 96 -9.93 13.26 7.51
C GLN A 96 -9.28 11.88 7.48
N ASP A 97 -9.77 10.96 6.63
CA ASP A 97 -9.17 9.63 6.52
C ASP A 97 -7.69 9.71 6.10
N VAL A 98 -7.32 10.65 5.22
CA VAL A 98 -5.91 10.88 4.82
C VAL A 98 -5.05 11.33 6.01
N GLN A 99 -5.58 12.20 6.87
CA GLN A 99 -4.88 12.60 8.10
C GLN A 99 -4.80 11.44 9.10
N ASP A 100 -5.84 10.62 9.18
CA ASP A 100 -5.86 9.47 10.05
C ASP A 100 -4.84 8.40 9.60
N LEU A 101 -4.70 8.18 8.28
CA LEU A 101 -3.65 7.33 7.69
C LEU A 101 -2.25 7.88 7.99
N ARG A 102 -2.06 9.21 7.91
CA ARG A 102 -0.79 9.84 8.32
C ARG A 102 -0.47 9.51 9.77
N GLN A 103 -1.44 9.64 10.66
CA GLN A 103 -1.25 9.34 12.07
C GLN A 103 -0.84 7.88 12.28
N LEU A 104 -1.54 6.93 11.64
CA LEU A 104 -1.22 5.50 11.68
C LEU A 104 0.21 5.17 11.25
N ILE A 105 0.72 5.87 10.23
CA ILE A 105 2.04 5.62 9.65
C ILE A 105 3.18 6.16 10.55
N PHE A 106 2.94 7.24 11.28
CA PHE A 106 3.98 7.95 12.05
C PHE A 106 3.89 7.74 13.56
N GLU A 107 2.74 7.32 14.09
CA GLU A 107 2.59 6.99 15.51
C GLU A 107 3.09 5.58 15.81
N GLY A 108 3.75 5.43 16.96
CA GLY A 108 4.21 4.13 17.42
C GLY A 108 3.05 3.30 17.98
N GLY A 109 3.11 1.98 17.79
CA GLY A 109 2.13 1.04 18.36
C GLY A 109 1.23 0.33 17.35
N HIS A 110 1.34 0.67 16.06
CA HIS A 110 0.64 -0.01 14.97
C HIS A 110 1.47 -1.16 14.39
N SER A 111 0.78 -2.15 13.83
CA SER A 111 1.37 -3.31 13.17
C SER A 111 1.93 -2.95 11.79
N GLY A 112 2.88 -3.75 11.31
CA GLY A 112 3.45 -3.57 9.96
C GLY A 112 2.41 -3.66 8.84
N ASP A 113 1.38 -4.49 9.00
CA ASP A 113 0.32 -4.66 8.01
C ASP A 113 -0.57 -3.41 7.90
N GLU A 114 -0.90 -2.79 9.04
CA GLU A 114 -1.65 -1.52 9.07
C GLU A 114 -0.85 -0.40 8.40
N VAL A 115 0.45 -0.30 8.68
CA VAL A 115 1.34 0.69 8.06
C VAL A 115 1.45 0.44 6.55
N ALA A 116 1.64 -0.81 6.13
CA ALA A 116 1.75 -1.18 4.73
C ALA A 116 0.47 -0.83 3.95
N LEU A 117 -0.70 -1.20 4.49
CA LEU A 117 -1.98 -0.90 3.85
C LEU A 117 -2.23 0.61 3.78
N SER A 118 -1.86 1.34 4.83
CA SER A 118 -2.00 2.80 4.86
C SER A 118 -1.15 3.47 3.78
N LEU A 119 0.10 3.02 3.61
CA LEU A 119 0.99 3.50 2.55
C LEU A 119 0.46 3.15 1.15
N ASP A 120 -0.05 1.94 0.95
CA ASP A 120 -0.63 1.50 -0.32
C ASP A 120 -1.86 2.35 -0.70
N LEU A 121 -2.76 2.59 0.24
CA LEU A 121 -3.96 3.44 0.03
C LEU A 121 -3.58 4.89 -0.33
N LEU A 122 -2.56 5.46 0.31
CA LEU A 122 -2.05 6.78 -0.05
C LEU A 122 -1.40 6.79 -1.44
N GLY A 123 -0.64 5.74 -1.78
CA GLY A 123 -0.02 5.57 -3.10
C GLY A 123 -1.04 5.50 -4.24
N ARG A 124 -2.21 4.92 -3.99
CA ARG A 124 -3.33 4.80 -4.94
C ARG A 124 -4.12 6.08 -5.17
N ARG A 125 -3.75 7.21 -4.57
CA ARG A 125 -4.42 8.52 -4.72
C ARG A 125 -3.63 9.51 -5.58
N PRO A 126 -3.27 9.22 -6.84
CA PRO A 126 -2.17 9.85 -7.57
C PRO A 126 -2.32 11.35 -7.91
N LEU A 127 -3.47 11.96 -7.61
CA LEU A 127 -3.74 13.39 -7.81
C LEU A 127 -3.88 14.16 -6.49
N ASP A 128 -3.73 13.48 -5.35
CA ASP A 128 -3.84 14.06 -4.02
C ASP A 128 -2.48 14.55 -3.52
N ALA A 129 -2.28 15.86 -3.54
CA ALA A 129 -1.02 16.48 -3.13
C ALA A 129 -0.66 16.21 -1.65
N GLU A 130 -1.66 16.07 -0.76
CA GLU A 130 -1.40 15.79 0.65
C GLU A 130 -0.88 14.36 0.82
N ALA A 131 -1.48 13.39 0.12
CA ALA A 131 -0.97 12.02 0.09
C ALA A 131 0.47 11.96 -0.45
N ALA A 132 0.78 12.70 -1.53
CA ALA A 132 2.14 12.78 -2.05
C ALA A 132 3.14 13.35 -1.01
N ASN A 133 2.73 14.35 -0.23
CA ASN A 133 3.56 14.93 0.83
C ASN A 133 3.79 13.93 1.98
N ILE A 134 2.74 13.23 2.42
CA ILE A 134 2.85 12.20 3.47
C ILE A 134 3.81 11.08 3.04
N LEU A 135 3.68 10.59 1.81
CA LEU A 135 4.59 9.57 1.25
C LEU A 135 6.03 10.09 1.21
N THR A 136 6.24 11.34 0.79
CA THR A 136 7.57 11.97 0.76
C THR A 136 8.18 12.07 2.15
N ASP A 137 7.40 12.56 3.11
CA ASP A 137 7.82 12.67 4.51
C ASP A 137 8.18 11.29 5.06
N TYR A 138 7.42 10.24 4.74
CA TYR A 138 7.72 8.89 5.22
C TYR A 138 9.01 8.32 4.61
N VAL A 139 9.22 8.53 3.31
CA VAL A 139 10.47 8.12 2.64
C VAL A 139 11.68 8.79 3.30
N LEU A 140 11.59 10.08 3.61
CA LEU A 140 12.71 10.87 4.15
C LEU A 140 12.90 10.73 5.67
N LEU A 141 11.82 10.61 6.43
CA LEU A 141 11.79 10.73 7.89
C LEU A 141 11.32 9.46 8.60
N GLY A 142 11.00 8.39 7.87
CA GLY A 142 10.48 7.14 8.41
C GLY A 142 11.25 6.64 9.64
N PRO A 143 10.59 5.87 10.52
CA PRO A 143 10.99 5.67 11.91
C PRO A 143 12.47 5.36 12.10
N SER A 144 13.09 5.94 13.15
CA SER A 144 14.54 5.97 13.33
C SER A 144 15.23 4.60 13.47
N VAL A 145 14.48 3.55 13.79
CA VAL A 145 15.03 2.19 13.93
C VAL A 145 15.21 1.56 12.55
N GLU A 146 16.46 1.39 12.12
CA GLU A 146 16.79 0.65 10.90
C GLU A 146 16.47 -0.84 11.06
N THR A 147 15.30 -1.24 10.58
CA THR A 147 14.91 -2.64 10.39
C THR A 147 14.74 -2.94 8.91
N THR A 148 14.81 -4.21 8.53
CA THR A 148 14.50 -4.63 7.15
C THR A 148 13.08 -4.18 6.73
N GLU A 149 12.13 -4.18 7.67
CA GLU A 149 10.75 -3.72 7.45
C GLU A 149 10.71 -2.23 7.10
N LYS A 150 11.52 -1.39 7.74
CA LYS A 150 11.63 0.03 7.43
C LYS A 150 12.02 0.25 5.97
N SER A 151 13.07 -0.43 5.50
CA SER A 151 13.52 -0.29 4.10
C SER A 151 12.44 -0.73 3.11
N THR A 152 11.68 -1.78 3.43
CA THR A 152 10.55 -2.23 2.63
C THR A 152 9.43 -1.19 2.56
N PHE A 153 9.03 -0.62 3.69
CA PHE A 153 7.98 0.39 3.70
C PHE A 153 8.40 1.71 3.04
N GLN A 154 9.67 2.11 3.17
CA GLN A 154 10.20 3.26 2.45
C GLN A 154 10.18 3.04 0.93
N LEU A 155 10.47 1.83 0.45
CA LEU A 155 10.34 1.48 -0.96
C LEU A 155 8.87 1.49 -1.41
N LEU A 156 7.96 0.93 -0.62
CA LEU A 156 6.52 0.97 -0.91
C LEU A 156 6.01 2.41 -1.02
N ALA A 157 6.39 3.26 -0.07
CA ALA A 157 6.02 4.67 -0.09
C ALA A 157 6.58 5.42 -1.29
N LEU A 158 7.84 5.12 -1.67
CA LEU A 158 8.47 5.70 -2.85
C LEU A 158 7.79 5.25 -4.15
N ASP A 159 7.37 3.98 -4.26
CA ASP A 159 6.64 3.50 -5.43
C ASP A 159 5.28 4.21 -5.57
N GLY A 160 4.54 4.39 -4.48
CA GLY A 160 3.34 5.22 -4.48
C GLY A 160 3.63 6.66 -4.92
N LEU A 161 4.72 7.26 -4.40
CA LEU A 161 5.12 8.61 -4.81
C LEU A 161 5.50 8.72 -6.29
N ILE A 162 6.10 7.68 -6.86
CA ILE A 162 6.43 7.61 -8.29
C ILE A 162 5.14 7.63 -9.12
N ASP A 163 4.14 6.82 -8.74
CA ASP A 163 2.84 6.77 -9.42
C ASP A 163 2.14 8.14 -9.39
N HIS A 164 2.15 8.81 -8.22
CA HIS A 164 1.69 10.19 -8.04
C HIS A 164 2.37 11.17 -9.00
N SER A 165 3.70 11.19 -9.01
CA SER A 165 4.46 12.11 -9.84
C SER A 165 4.26 11.85 -11.34
N LEU A 166 4.14 10.59 -11.76
CA LEU A 166 3.87 10.22 -13.15
C LEU A 166 2.48 10.69 -13.61
N ALA A 167 1.46 10.55 -12.76
CA ALA A 167 0.10 10.97 -13.07
C ALA A 167 -0.07 12.50 -13.06
N SER A 168 0.42 13.17 -12.02
CA SER A 168 0.31 14.64 -11.85
C SER A 168 1.29 15.42 -12.72
N ARG A 169 2.34 14.77 -13.25
CA ARG A 169 3.49 15.39 -13.92
C ARG A 169 4.28 16.36 -13.03
N ASP A 170 4.15 16.28 -11.71
CA ASP A 170 4.92 17.10 -10.77
C ASP A 170 6.16 16.34 -10.26
N PRO A 171 7.39 16.82 -10.57
CA PRO A 171 8.63 16.20 -10.11
C PRO A 171 9.08 16.67 -8.71
N ALA A 172 8.39 17.61 -8.06
CA ALA A 172 8.91 18.30 -6.87
C ALA A 172 9.30 17.34 -5.74
N ASN A 173 8.40 16.43 -5.37
CA ASN A 173 8.62 15.48 -4.28
C ASN A 173 9.68 14.43 -4.62
N LEU A 174 9.71 13.90 -5.85
CA LEU A 174 10.80 13.02 -6.29
C LEU A 174 12.16 13.71 -6.29
N ARG A 175 12.24 15.00 -6.61
CA ARG A 175 13.50 15.78 -6.52
C ARG A 175 13.96 15.94 -5.08
N ARG A 176 13.05 16.11 -4.13
CA ARG A 176 13.38 16.14 -2.70
C ARG A 176 13.97 14.79 -2.28
N VAL A 177 13.27 13.68 -2.56
CA VAL A 177 13.78 12.33 -2.26
C VAL A 177 15.16 12.09 -2.86
N GLN A 178 15.37 12.43 -4.14
CA GLN A 178 16.67 12.25 -4.79
C GLN A 178 17.82 12.99 -4.09
N LYS A 179 17.55 14.19 -3.54
CA LYS A 179 18.58 15.06 -2.94
C LYS A 179 18.77 14.85 -1.45
N GLU A 180 17.70 14.52 -0.74
CA GLU A 180 17.64 14.54 0.73
C GLU A 180 17.72 13.13 1.32
N SER A 181 17.46 12.07 0.55
CA SER A 181 17.56 10.68 1.03
C SER A 181 19.00 10.32 1.36
N SER A 182 19.22 9.80 2.57
CA SER A 182 20.50 9.19 2.98
C SER A 182 20.71 7.79 2.38
N ASP A 183 19.62 7.12 1.97
CA ASP A 183 19.69 5.81 1.30
C ASP A 183 19.93 6.00 -0.21
N ALA A 184 21.04 5.45 -0.69
CA ALA A 184 21.45 5.50 -2.08
C ALA A 184 20.49 4.74 -3.03
N LEU A 185 19.83 3.68 -2.55
CA LEU A 185 18.83 2.94 -3.32
C LEU A 185 17.60 3.81 -3.57
N LEU A 186 17.06 4.44 -2.52
CA LEU A 186 15.91 5.34 -2.62
C LEU A 186 16.22 6.54 -3.53
N ALA A 187 17.39 7.18 -3.34
CA ALA A 187 17.82 8.30 -4.16
C ALA A 187 17.96 7.92 -5.65
N ARG A 188 18.53 6.74 -5.93
CA ARG A 188 18.67 6.21 -7.29
C ARG A 188 17.31 5.95 -7.93
N ARG A 189 16.40 5.29 -7.22
CA ARG A 189 15.06 4.94 -7.73
C ARG A 189 14.24 6.20 -8.02
N ALA A 190 14.30 7.21 -7.15
CA ALA A 190 13.71 8.53 -7.42
C ALA A 190 14.33 9.20 -8.65
N GLY A 191 15.66 9.12 -8.82
CA GLY A 191 16.37 9.62 -9.99
C GLY A 191 15.94 8.96 -11.30
N GLN A 192 15.69 7.64 -11.29
CA GLN A 192 15.17 6.91 -12.44
C GLN A 192 13.76 7.39 -12.82
N ALA A 193 12.85 7.52 -11.84
CA ALA A 193 11.51 8.05 -12.06
C ALA A 193 11.53 9.49 -12.62
N LEU A 194 12.44 10.35 -12.14
CA LEU A 194 12.64 11.69 -12.70
C LEU A 194 13.10 11.66 -14.16
N GLY A 195 13.91 10.67 -14.54
CA GLY A 195 14.28 10.43 -15.94
C GLY A 195 13.08 9.99 -16.78
N ALA A 196 12.22 9.12 -16.24
CA ALA A 196 11.00 8.65 -16.89
C ALA A 196 9.98 9.77 -17.13
N LEU A 197 9.82 10.68 -16.17
CA LEU A 197 9.00 11.89 -16.33
C LEU A 197 9.41 12.76 -17.52
N ARG A 198 10.69 12.74 -17.88
CA ARG A 198 11.25 13.49 -19.02
C ARG A 198 11.21 12.70 -20.33
N GLY A 199 10.70 11.47 -20.31
CA GLY A 199 10.75 10.53 -21.45
C GLY A 199 12.17 10.07 -21.80
N GLN A 200 13.13 10.18 -20.86
CA GLN A 200 14.53 9.88 -21.11
C GLN A 200 14.91 8.44 -20.75
N ASN A 201 14.17 7.81 -19.83
CA ASN A 201 14.42 6.48 -19.30
C ASN A 201 13.09 5.72 -19.12
N PRO A 202 13.10 4.37 -19.09
CA PRO A 202 11.96 3.61 -18.58
C PRO A 202 11.70 3.94 -17.11
N THR A 203 10.48 3.70 -16.66
CA THR A 203 10.09 3.77 -15.25
C THR A 203 10.84 2.71 -14.42
N PRO A 204 10.95 2.91 -13.09
CA PRO A 204 11.49 1.88 -12.20
C PRO A 204 10.77 0.54 -12.35
N ALA A 205 9.43 0.53 -12.42
CA ALA A 205 8.65 -0.68 -12.59
C ALA A 205 8.97 -1.43 -13.90
N GLU A 206 9.09 -0.73 -15.03
CA GLU A 206 9.49 -1.34 -16.31
C GLU A 206 10.92 -1.91 -16.25
N THR A 207 11.82 -1.23 -15.52
CA THR A 207 13.18 -1.72 -15.30
C THR A 207 13.19 -3.00 -14.47
N ASP A 208 12.43 -3.02 -13.37
CA ASP A 208 12.30 -4.19 -12.49
C ASP A 208 11.72 -5.38 -13.26
N GLN A 209 10.69 -5.14 -14.08
CA GLN A 209 10.06 -6.16 -14.92
C GLN A 209 11.05 -6.76 -15.92
N LYS A 210 11.86 -5.92 -16.58
CA LYS A 210 12.86 -6.39 -17.53
C LYS A 210 13.92 -7.26 -16.84
N VAL A 211 14.43 -6.82 -15.70
CA VAL A 211 15.44 -7.56 -14.93
C VAL A 211 14.88 -8.92 -14.48
N LEU A 212 13.64 -8.95 -14.00
CA LEU A 212 13.00 -10.21 -13.61
C LEU A 212 12.86 -11.18 -14.79
N GLY A 213 12.42 -10.69 -15.96
CA GLY A 213 12.32 -11.51 -17.16
C GLY A 213 13.66 -12.15 -17.53
N GLU A 214 14.74 -11.37 -17.52
CA GLU A 214 16.09 -11.86 -17.79
C GLU A 214 16.56 -12.90 -16.75
N LEU A 215 16.19 -12.74 -15.47
CA LEU A 215 16.53 -13.71 -14.42
C LEU A 215 15.78 -15.03 -14.56
N LEU A 216 14.48 -14.98 -14.89
CA LEU A 216 13.67 -16.17 -15.12
C LEU A 216 14.17 -16.96 -16.33
N GLU A 217 14.53 -16.28 -17.42
CA GLU A 217 15.12 -16.92 -18.61
C GLU A 217 16.46 -17.61 -18.30
N LYS A 218 17.30 -16.99 -17.46
CA LYS A 218 18.59 -17.58 -17.04
C LYS A 218 18.42 -18.76 -16.10
N THR A 219 17.37 -18.76 -15.28
CA THR A 219 17.11 -19.82 -14.29
C THR A 219 16.46 -21.06 -14.92
N ASN A 220 15.75 -20.88 -16.04
CA ASN A 220 15.11 -21.97 -16.80
C ASN A 220 16.01 -22.59 -17.89
N ARG A 221 17.29 -22.18 -17.97
CA ARG A 221 18.32 -22.75 -18.86
C ARG A 221 19.30 -23.60 -18.06
#